data_AF-A0A5Q4GJ51-F1
#
_entry.id   AF-A0A5Q4GJ51-F1
#
_cell.length_a   1.000
_cell.length_b   1.000
_cell.length_c   1.000
_cell.angle_alpha   90.00
_cell.angle_beta   90.00
_cell.angle_gamma   90.00
#
_symmetry.space_group_name_H-M   'P 1'
#
loop_
_entity.id
_entity.type
_entity.pdbx_description
1 polymer ?
#
loop_
_entity_poly.entity_id
_entity_poly.type
_entity_poly.pdbx_seq_one_letter_code
_entity_poly.pdbx_strand_id
1 'polypeptide(L)'
;MMEVAERTRFEDRVQTVRDTLQDRPNGQTDWVAFYREILGVGGLLDELFGTGEQRQLFERTEEYATIQQMVAKLREKSKMARDNGDESTRVITVRLPESLHEALLSEAYHHKTSMNQLCISKLLQVIAGELVPSDLKRRNKERAARTRSTRRAAAEQNEQPEQPVVRPVEPTEEVQPNPLAVGGVPRSHSFTDSMTGGRPF
;
A
#
# COMPACT_ATOMS: atom_id res chain seq x y z
N MET A 1 29.39 -2.09 -25.12
CA MET A 1 28.82 -3.42 -25.46
C MET A 1 27.79 -3.92 -24.42
N MET A 2 27.65 -3.30 -23.23
CA MET A 2 26.66 -3.72 -22.21
C MET A 2 25.23 -3.17 -22.43
N GLU A 3 25.05 -2.10 -23.22
CA GLU A 3 23.75 -1.47 -23.46
C GLU A 3 22.82 -2.29 -24.38
N VAL A 4 23.39 -3.14 -25.23
CA VAL A 4 22.64 -3.97 -26.18
C VAL A 4 21.98 -5.15 -25.46
N ALA A 5 22.70 -5.80 -24.52
CA ALA A 5 22.18 -6.95 -23.80
C ALA A 5 20.99 -6.61 -22.89
N GLU A 6 21.01 -5.44 -22.25
CA GLU A 6 19.86 -4.98 -21.45
C GLU A 6 18.67 -4.58 -22.32
N ARG A 7 18.92 -4.01 -23.50
CA ARG A 7 17.87 -3.68 -24.47
C ARG A 7 17.21 -4.95 -25.02
N THR A 8 17.98 -5.97 -25.41
CA THR A 8 17.44 -7.26 -25.83
C THR A 8 16.61 -7.90 -24.72
N ARG A 9 17.09 -7.87 -23.47
CA ARG A 9 16.33 -8.38 -22.32
C ARG A 9 15.05 -7.59 -22.02
N PHE A 10 14.99 -6.30 -22.36
CA PHE A 10 13.78 -5.51 -22.28
C PHE A 10 12.79 -5.92 -23.38
N GLU A 11 13.26 -6.03 -24.63
CA GLU A 11 12.46 -6.47 -25.77
C GLU A 11 11.88 -7.88 -25.57
N ASP A 12 12.65 -8.82 -25.01
CA ASP A 12 12.18 -10.17 -24.66
C ASP A 12 11.03 -10.14 -23.64
N ARG A 13 11.11 -9.26 -22.64
CA ARG A 13 10.04 -9.07 -21.65
C ARG A 13 8.79 -8.45 -22.27
N VAL A 14 8.96 -7.45 -23.16
CA VAL A 14 7.85 -6.85 -23.92
C VAL A 14 7.18 -7.91 -24.79
N GLN A 15 7.96 -8.76 -25.46
CA GLN A 15 7.44 -9.88 -26.24
C GLN A 15 6.66 -10.87 -25.37
N THR A 16 7.21 -11.22 -24.20
CA THR A 16 6.53 -12.11 -23.23
C THR A 16 5.16 -11.55 -22.83
N VAL A 17 5.06 -10.23 -22.60
CA VAL A 17 3.76 -9.59 -22.33
C VAL A 17 2.83 -9.73 -23.52
N ARG A 18 3.31 -9.45 -24.74
CA ARG A 18 2.50 -9.54 -25.96
C ARG A 18 1.93 -10.94 -26.16
N ASP A 19 2.76 -11.97 -26.03
CA ASP A 19 2.36 -13.36 -26.20
C ASP A 19 1.30 -13.74 -25.16
N THR A 20 1.52 -13.35 -23.90
CA THR A 20 0.55 -13.58 -22.81
C THR A 20 -0.80 -12.92 -23.07
N LEU A 21 -0.81 -11.75 -23.71
CA LEU A 21 -2.07 -11.06 -24.08
C LEU A 21 -2.77 -11.74 -25.26
N GLN A 22 -2.02 -12.28 -26.23
CA GLN A 22 -2.56 -12.95 -27.42
C GLN A 22 -3.13 -14.33 -27.12
N ASP A 23 -2.50 -15.09 -26.22
CA ASP A 23 -2.93 -16.44 -25.84
C ASP A 23 -4.21 -16.45 -24.99
N ARG A 24 -4.73 -15.27 -24.61
CA ARG A 24 -5.86 -15.16 -23.70
C ARG A 24 -7.19 -15.42 -24.44
N PRO A 25 -8.05 -16.33 -23.94
CA PRO A 25 -9.34 -16.61 -24.58
C PRO A 25 -10.30 -15.41 -24.47
N ASN A 26 -10.82 -14.95 -25.61
CA ASN A 26 -11.65 -13.75 -25.78
C ASN A 26 -13.00 -13.74 -25.01
N GLY A 27 -13.32 -14.78 -24.23
CA GLY A 27 -14.68 -15.05 -23.74
C GLY A 27 -14.96 -14.74 -22.27
N GLN A 28 -13.99 -14.87 -21.37
CA GLN A 28 -14.29 -15.18 -19.96
C GLN A 28 -13.58 -14.36 -18.88
N THR A 29 -12.73 -13.41 -19.24
CA THR A 29 -11.97 -12.68 -18.21
C THR A 29 -12.77 -11.50 -17.68
N ASP A 30 -13.07 -11.54 -16.38
CA ASP A 30 -13.53 -10.37 -15.64
C ASP A 30 -12.46 -9.27 -15.65
N TRP A 31 -12.89 -8.00 -15.72
CA TRP A 31 -11.97 -6.87 -15.83
C TRP A 31 -11.09 -6.71 -14.58
N VAL A 32 -11.61 -7.06 -13.39
CA VAL A 32 -10.86 -6.98 -12.14
C VAL A 32 -9.81 -8.07 -12.08
N ALA A 33 -10.19 -9.30 -12.45
CA ALA A 33 -9.24 -10.41 -12.59
C ALA A 33 -8.11 -10.07 -13.57
N PHE A 34 -8.45 -9.52 -14.75
CA PHE A 34 -7.46 -9.06 -15.73
C PHE A 34 -6.54 -7.98 -15.15
N TYR A 35 -7.12 -6.98 -14.49
CA TYR A 35 -6.34 -5.89 -13.88
C TYR A 35 -5.37 -6.43 -12.83
N ARG A 36 -5.84 -7.28 -11.91
CA ARG A 36 -5.02 -7.83 -10.82
C ARG A 36 -3.84 -8.66 -11.35
N GLU A 37 -4.08 -9.49 -12.35
CA GLU A 37 -3.06 -10.36 -12.92
C GLU A 37 -2.00 -9.61 -13.73
N ILE A 38 -2.39 -8.56 -14.48
CA ILE A 38 -1.47 -7.86 -15.38
C ILE A 38 -0.90 -6.59 -14.74
N LEU A 39 -1.78 -5.70 -14.28
CA LEU A 39 -1.43 -4.36 -13.79
C LEU A 39 -1.31 -4.27 -12.27
N GLY A 40 -1.88 -5.24 -11.54
CA GLY A 40 -1.93 -5.28 -10.09
C GLY A 40 -0.55 -5.43 -9.43
N VAL A 41 -0.54 -5.22 -8.12
CA VAL A 41 0.65 -5.45 -7.28
C VAL A 41 1.01 -6.93 -7.33
N GLY A 42 2.27 -7.26 -7.65
CA GLY A 42 2.69 -8.65 -7.90
C GLY A 42 2.09 -9.28 -9.16
N GLY A 43 1.53 -8.47 -10.07
CA GLY A 43 1.08 -8.94 -11.38
C GLY A 43 2.23 -9.06 -12.38
N LEU A 44 1.91 -9.51 -13.58
CA LEU A 44 2.86 -9.76 -14.68
C LEU A 44 3.82 -8.59 -14.91
N LEU A 45 3.30 -7.37 -14.99
CA LEU A 45 4.16 -6.22 -15.24
C LEU A 45 5.07 -5.88 -14.04
N ASP A 46 4.66 -6.21 -12.81
CA ASP A 46 5.47 -5.98 -11.60
C ASP A 46 6.61 -6.99 -11.53
N GLU A 47 6.34 -8.24 -11.90
CA GLU A 47 7.35 -9.31 -11.99
C GLU A 47 8.36 -9.04 -13.13
N LEU A 48 7.89 -8.61 -14.30
CA LEU A 48 8.76 -8.38 -15.45
C LEU A 48 9.49 -7.04 -15.38
N PHE A 49 8.86 -5.99 -14.84
CA PHE A 49 9.41 -4.62 -14.79
C PHE A 49 9.47 -4.10 -13.35
N GLY A 50 10.26 -4.77 -12.51
CA GLY A 50 10.34 -4.49 -11.07
C GLY A 50 11.00 -3.16 -10.67
N THR A 51 11.54 -2.37 -11.61
CA THR A 51 12.06 -1.02 -11.31
C THR A 51 11.16 0.06 -11.92
N GLY A 52 11.06 1.20 -11.23
CA GLY A 52 10.25 2.33 -11.71
C GLY A 52 10.69 2.86 -13.08
N GLU A 53 11.98 2.84 -13.38
CA GLU A 53 12.52 3.25 -14.69
C GLU A 53 12.12 2.28 -15.80
N GLN A 54 12.19 0.97 -15.55
CA GLN A 54 11.76 -0.05 -16.52
C GLN A 54 10.24 0.02 -16.76
N ARG A 55 9.47 0.30 -15.70
CA ARG A 55 8.02 0.48 -15.79
C ARG A 55 7.65 1.70 -16.62
N GLN A 56 8.30 2.85 -16.38
CA GLN A 56 8.11 4.07 -17.18
C GLN A 56 8.49 3.88 -18.65
N LEU A 57 9.51 3.07 -18.93
CA LEU A 57 9.88 2.75 -20.31
C LEU A 57 8.80 1.90 -20.98
N PHE A 58 8.28 0.88 -20.28
CA PHE A 58 7.19 0.03 -20.77
C PHE A 58 5.89 0.81 -21.00
N GLU A 59 5.55 1.77 -20.14
CA GLU A 59 4.36 2.60 -20.27
C GLU A 59 4.32 3.45 -21.55
N ARG A 60 5.47 3.63 -22.21
CA ARG A 60 5.58 4.34 -23.49
C ARG A 60 5.45 3.42 -24.71
N THR A 61 5.30 2.11 -24.52
CA THR A 61 5.21 1.15 -25.63
C THR A 61 3.76 0.94 -26.09
N GLU A 62 3.59 0.39 -27.29
CA GLU A 62 2.28 0.10 -27.88
C GLU A 62 1.55 -1.04 -27.13
N GLU A 63 2.30 -1.95 -26.51
CA GLU A 63 1.74 -3.04 -25.71
C GLU A 63 1.02 -2.50 -24.49
N TYR A 64 1.59 -1.48 -23.83
CA TYR A 64 0.94 -0.83 -22.71
C TYR A 64 -0.36 -0.12 -23.15
N ALA A 65 -0.34 0.57 -24.28
CA ALA A 65 -1.56 1.16 -24.86
C ALA A 65 -2.61 0.10 -25.18
N THR A 66 -2.19 -1.07 -25.68
CA THR A 66 -3.08 -2.21 -25.95
C THR A 66 -3.70 -2.74 -24.66
N ILE A 67 -2.92 -2.91 -23.59
CA ILE A 67 -3.43 -3.31 -22.26
C ILE A 67 -4.51 -2.32 -21.78
N GLN A 68 -4.24 -1.01 -21.86
CA GLN A 68 -5.19 0.02 -21.46
C GLN A 68 -6.51 -0.05 -22.27
N GLN A 69 -6.43 -0.30 -23.57
CA GLN A 69 -7.62 -0.52 -24.41
C GLN A 69 -8.38 -1.78 -24.02
N MET A 70 -7.69 -2.88 -23.70
CA MET A 70 -8.32 -4.11 -23.22
C MET A 70 -9.05 -3.89 -21.90
N VAL A 71 -8.43 -3.20 -20.93
CA VAL A 71 -9.08 -2.82 -19.65
C VAL A 71 -10.33 -1.99 -19.92
N ALA A 72 -10.25 -0.97 -20.78
CA ALA A 72 -11.40 -0.13 -21.11
C ALA A 72 -12.58 -0.93 -21.69
N LYS A 73 -12.30 -1.84 -22.63
CA LYS A 73 -13.31 -2.73 -23.25
C LYS A 73 -13.92 -3.70 -22.23
N LEU A 74 -13.11 -4.32 -21.39
CA LEU A 74 -13.59 -5.24 -20.33
C LEU A 74 -14.47 -4.50 -19.32
N ARG A 75 -14.13 -3.25 -18.98
CA ARG A 75 -14.93 -2.41 -18.09
C ARG A 75 -16.26 -1.98 -18.70
N GLU A 76 -16.34 -1.80 -20.01
CA GLU A 76 -17.62 -1.53 -20.68
C GLU A 76 -18.52 -2.76 -20.63
N LYS A 77 -17.97 -3.94 -20.94
CA LYS A 77 -18.70 -5.23 -20.86
C LYS A 77 -19.17 -5.54 -19.43
N SER A 78 -18.34 -5.26 -18.42
CA SER A 78 -18.65 -5.51 -17.01
C SER A 78 -19.69 -4.56 -16.42
N LYS A 79 -20.00 -3.43 -17.07
CA LYS A 79 -21.17 -2.61 -16.71
C LYS A 79 -22.48 -3.26 -17.15
N MET A 80 -22.45 -4.02 -18.23
CA MET A 80 -23.63 -4.71 -18.77
C MET A 80 -23.94 -5.98 -17.96
N ALA A 81 -22.91 -6.64 -17.44
CA ALA A 81 -23.04 -7.75 -16.51
C ALA A 81 -23.19 -7.21 -15.07
N ARG A 82 -24.39 -7.35 -14.48
CA ARG A 82 -24.70 -6.81 -13.14
C ARG A 82 -23.98 -7.50 -11.97
N ASP A 83 -23.10 -8.45 -12.24
CA ASP A 83 -22.50 -9.32 -11.23
C ASP A 83 -21.01 -9.49 -11.52
N ASN A 84 -20.21 -8.51 -11.08
CA ASN A 84 -18.76 -8.65 -11.04
C ASN A 84 -18.44 -9.32 -9.70
N GLY A 85 -18.32 -10.64 -9.73
CA GLY A 85 -18.18 -11.48 -8.55
C GLY A 85 -17.07 -11.03 -7.59
N ASP A 86 -17.38 -11.19 -6.31
CA ASP A 86 -16.50 -11.48 -5.17
C ASP A 86 -15.44 -10.44 -4.73
N GLU A 87 -15.16 -9.37 -5.50
CA GLU A 87 -14.20 -8.34 -5.03
C GLU A 87 -14.88 -7.28 -4.14
N SER A 88 -14.44 -7.19 -2.87
CA SER A 88 -14.94 -6.18 -1.94
C SER A 88 -14.67 -4.77 -2.45
N THR A 89 -15.72 -3.98 -2.69
CA THR A 89 -15.56 -2.58 -3.12
C THR A 89 -14.99 -1.74 -1.98
N ARG A 90 -13.88 -1.04 -2.25
CA ARG A 90 -13.28 -0.06 -1.34
C ARG A 90 -13.64 1.35 -1.78
N VAL A 91 -13.89 2.24 -0.82
CA VAL A 91 -14.21 3.66 -1.08
C VAL A 91 -12.99 4.51 -0.80
N ILE A 92 -12.69 5.43 -1.73
CA ILE A 92 -11.70 6.50 -1.55
C ILE A 92 -12.44 7.84 -1.39
N THR A 93 -12.03 8.64 -0.41
CA THR A 93 -12.54 10.00 -0.21
C THR A 93 -11.41 10.98 -0.47
N VAL A 94 -11.56 11.84 -1.48
CA VAL A 94 -10.56 12.84 -1.87
C VAL A 94 -11.09 14.24 -1.55
N ARG A 95 -10.23 15.10 -0.99
CA ARG A 95 -10.52 16.53 -0.83
C ARG A 95 -10.08 17.28 -2.09
N LEU A 96 -11.03 17.90 -2.79
CA LEU A 96 -10.78 18.65 -4.01
C LEU A 96 -11.24 20.11 -3.82
N PRO A 97 -10.53 21.10 -4.40
CA PRO A 97 -11.06 22.44 -4.56
C PRO A 97 -12.38 22.43 -5.36
N GLU A 98 -13.27 23.37 -5.07
CA GLU A 98 -14.59 23.49 -5.72
C GLU A 98 -14.46 23.58 -7.24
N SER A 99 -13.59 24.47 -7.73
CA SER A 99 -13.35 24.65 -9.17
C SER A 99 -12.90 23.38 -9.88
N LEU A 100 -12.08 22.54 -9.22
CA LEU A 100 -11.65 21.26 -9.79
C LEU A 100 -12.80 20.24 -9.82
N HIS A 101 -13.63 20.22 -8.77
CA HIS A 101 -14.81 19.37 -8.72
C HIS A 101 -15.81 19.75 -9.83
N GLU A 102 -16.05 21.04 -10.06
CA GLU A 102 -16.91 21.52 -11.14
C GLU A 102 -16.35 21.17 -12.53
N ALA A 103 -15.05 21.30 -12.73
CA ALA A 103 -14.40 20.90 -13.97
C ALA A 103 -14.61 19.40 -14.28
N LEU A 104 -14.45 18.54 -13.27
CA LEU A 104 -14.73 17.10 -13.41
C LEU A 104 -16.21 16.81 -13.70
N LEU A 105 -17.12 17.60 -13.13
CA LEU A 105 -18.56 17.46 -13.36
C LEU A 105 -18.91 17.80 -14.80
N SER A 106 -18.39 18.93 -15.31
CA SER A 106 -18.57 19.35 -16.70
C SER A 106 -17.97 18.34 -17.68
N GLU A 107 -16.77 17.82 -17.39
CA GLU A 107 -16.15 16.79 -18.22
C GLU A 107 -16.99 15.50 -18.25
N ALA A 108 -17.47 15.03 -17.10
CA ALA A 108 -18.32 13.84 -17.03
C ALA A 108 -19.62 14.01 -17.84
N TYR A 109 -20.21 15.22 -17.78
CA TYR A 109 -21.38 15.58 -18.57
C TYR A 109 -21.10 15.51 -20.08
N HIS A 110 -20.00 16.11 -20.56
CA HIS A 110 -19.63 16.05 -21.98
C HIS A 110 -19.36 14.62 -22.46
N HIS A 111 -18.76 13.79 -21.60
CA HIS A 111 -18.49 12.38 -21.90
C HIS A 111 -19.69 11.45 -21.63
N LYS A 112 -20.87 11.99 -21.26
CA LYS A 112 -22.10 11.22 -20.96
C LYS A 112 -21.86 10.06 -19.98
N THR A 113 -21.03 10.31 -18.98
CA THR A 113 -20.65 9.33 -17.95
C THR A 113 -20.89 9.91 -16.55
N SER A 114 -20.92 9.07 -15.52
CA SER A 114 -20.98 9.57 -14.15
C SER A 114 -19.60 10.05 -13.69
N MET A 115 -19.59 10.98 -12.72
CA MET A 115 -18.36 11.45 -12.08
C MET A 115 -17.48 10.28 -11.61
N ASN A 116 -18.07 9.30 -10.90
CA ASN A 116 -17.34 8.13 -10.43
C ASN A 116 -16.71 7.33 -11.58
N GLN A 117 -17.43 7.14 -12.68
CA GLN A 117 -16.93 6.40 -13.83
C GLN A 117 -15.79 7.14 -14.54
N LEU A 118 -15.89 8.47 -14.66
CA LEU A 118 -14.80 9.31 -15.15
C LEU A 118 -13.58 9.20 -14.23
N CYS A 119 -13.77 9.36 -12.92
CA CYS A 119 -12.69 9.30 -11.94
C CYS A 119 -11.98 7.94 -11.96
N ILE A 120 -12.71 6.83 -11.99
CA ILE A 120 -12.08 5.49 -12.09
C ILE A 120 -11.27 5.38 -13.39
N SER A 121 -11.82 5.83 -14.52
CA SER A 121 -11.08 5.80 -15.79
C SER A 121 -9.80 6.63 -15.75
N LYS A 122 -9.81 7.80 -15.09
CA LYS A 122 -8.60 8.62 -14.89
C LYS A 122 -7.62 7.95 -13.92
N LEU A 123 -8.09 7.27 -12.88
CA LEU A 123 -7.22 6.56 -11.91
C LEU A 123 -6.53 5.33 -12.49
N LEU A 124 -7.10 4.71 -13.52
CA LEU A 124 -6.49 3.57 -14.22
C LEU A 124 -5.36 3.98 -15.18
N GLN A 125 -5.31 5.25 -15.56
CA GLN A 125 -4.25 5.80 -16.39
C GLN A 125 -3.02 6.08 -15.53
N VAL A 126 -1.84 5.71 -16.02
CA VAL A 126 -0.60 6.09 -15.34
C VAL A 126 -0.39 7.59 -15.48
N ILE A 127 -0.11 8.21 -14.36
CA ILE A 127 0.31 9.60 -14.27
C ILE A 127 1.83 9.63 -14.45
N ALA A 128 2.33 10.51 -15.31
CA ALA A 128 3.78 10.70 -15.46
C ALA A 128 4.41 11.05 -14.10
N GLY A 129 5.54 10.41 -13.77
CA GLY A 129 6.15 10.50 -12.44
C GLY A 129 6.48 11.94 -11.99
N GLU A 130 6.73 12.84 -12.93
CA GLU A 130 6.99 14.28 -12.69
C GLU A 130 5.77 15.05 -12.15
N LEU A 131 4.56 14.55 -12.44
CA LEU A 131 3.30 15.17 -12.03
C LEU A 131 2.82 14.70 -10.65
N VAL A 132 3.52 13.74 -10.03
CA VAL A 132 3.19 13.25 -8.69
C VAL A 132 3.97 14.07 -7.64
N PRO A 133 3.29 14.85 -6.77
CA PRO A 133 3.96 15.61 -5.74
C PRO A 133 4.77 14.71 -4.80
N SER A 134 6.05 15.03 -4.58
CA SER A 134 6.99 14.26 -3.75
C SER A 134 6.78 14.46 -2.23
N ASP A 135 5.54 14.59 -1.76
CA ASP A 135 5.21 14.92 -0.36
C ASP A 135 5.56 13.80 0.64
N LEU A 136 5.78 12.58 0.15
CA LEU A 136 6.24 11.43 0.94
C LEU A 136 7.61 11.66 1.58
N LYS A 137 8.53 12.35 0.87
CA LYS A 137 9.87 12.66 1.40
C LYS A 137 9.78 13.62 2.59
N ARG A 138 8.87 14.60 2.54
CA ARG A 138 8.65 15.57 3.62
C ARG A 138 8.05 14.91 4.86
N ARG A 139 6.99 14.12 4.71
CA ARG A 139 6.34 13.41 5.82
C ARG A 139 7.25 12.36 6.49
N ASN A 140 8.05 11.62 5.72
CA ASN A 140 9.01 10.66 6.29
C ASN A 140 10.16 11.36 7.03
N LYS A 141 10.64 12.50 6.53
CA LYS A 141 11.64 13.33 7.21
C LYS A 141 11.10 13.92 8.52
N GLU A 142 9.86 14.40 8.52
CA GLU A 142 9.18 14.91 9.73
C GLU A 142 8.91 13.80 10.76
N ARG A 143 8.47 12.61 10.32
CA ARG A 143 8.32 11.44 11.21
C ARG A 143 9.65 11.01 11.81
N ALA A 144 10.71 10.89 10.99
CA ALA A 144 12.04 10.52 11.47
C ALA A 144 12.63 11.58 12.42
N ALA A 145 12.39 12.86 12.18
CA ALA A 145 12.79 13.96 13.06
C ALA A 145 12.06 13.90 14.42
N ARG A 146 10.75 13.61 14.42
CA ARG A 146 9.98 13.39 15.65
C ARG A 146 10.48 12.19 16.45
N THR A 147 10.79 11.06 15.79
CA THR A 147 11.35 9.86 16.45
C THR A 147 12.75 10.10 17.01
N ARG A 148 13.60 10.91 16.36
CA ARG A 148 14.91 11.31 16.92
C ARG A 148 14.75 12.26 18.10
N SER A 149 13.82 13.21 18.02
CA SER A 149 13.55 14.16 19.09
C SER A 149 13.02 13.47 20.36
N THR A 150 12.15 12.47 20.23
CA THR A 150 11.64 11.72 21.38
C THR A 150 12.70 10.80 21.99
N ARG A 151 13.59 10.20 21.20
CA ARG A 151 14.74 9.44 21.73
C ARG A 151 15.76 10.32 22.45
N ARG A 152 15.99 11.54 21.96
CA ARG A 152 16.88 12.52 22.62
C ARG A 152 16.31 13.02 23.94
N ALA A 153 15.02 13.35 23.97
CA ALA A 153 14.34 13.77 25.20
C ALA A 153 14.28 12.63 26.25
N ALA A 154 14.14 11.37 25.82
CA ALA A 154 14.20 10.22 26.73
C ALA A 154 15.62 9.92 27.25
N ALA A 155 16.67 10.24 26.48
CA ALA A 155 18.06 10.10 26.94
C ALA A 155 18.45 11.23 27.91
N GLU A 156 18.03 12.47 27.64
CA GLU A 156 18.30 13.65 28.48
C GLU A 156 17.56 13.62 29.82
N GLN A 157 16.44 12.89 29.93
CA GLN A 157 15.72 12.70 31.20
C GLN A 157 16.31 11.59 32.09
N ASN A 158 17.26 10.80 31.60
CA ASN A 158 17.90 9.73 32.37
C ASN A 158 19.31 10.11 32.87
N GLU A 159 19.76 11.35 32.66
CA GLU A 159 21.00 11.89 33.23
C GLU A 159 20.69 12.69 34.51
N GLN A 160 20.23 11.99 35.56
CA GLN A 160 20.38 12.52 36.91
C GLN A 160 21.85 12.40 37.32
N PRO A 161 22.51 13.47 37.81
CA PRO A 161 23.84 13.36 38.36
C PRO A 161 23.79 12.49 39.62
N GLU A 162 24.52 11.36 39.61
CA GLU A 162 24.83 10.60 40.81
C GLU A 162 25.44 11.57 41.84
N GLN A 163 24.71 11.79 42.94
CA GLN A 163 25.23 12.56 44.07
C GLN A 163 26.39 11.79 44.69
N PRO A 164 27.53 12.45 45.01
CA PRO A 164 28.61 11.77 45.71
C PRO A 164 28.15 11.37 47.11
N VAL A 165 28.09 10.07 47.34
CA VAL A 165 27.78 9.43 48.63
C VAL A 165 28.80 9.91 49.67
N VAL A 166 28.39 10.83 50.53
CA VAL A 166 29.15 11.19 51.74
C VAL A 166 29.01 10.01 52.70
N ARG A 167 30.11 9.29 52.93
CA ARG A 167 30.20 8.16 53.86
C ARG A 167 30.05 8.66 55.30
N PRO A 168 29.07 8.17 56.08
CA PRO A 168 29.13 8.21 57.53
C PRO A 168 29.99 7.02 58.01
N VAL A 169 30.90 7.33 58.91
CA VAL A 169 31.85 6.41 59.56
C VAL A 169 31.08 5.40 60.43
N GLU A 170 31.52 4.14 60.41
CA GLU A 170 30.98 3.01 61.22
C GLU A 170 31.01 3.29 62.73
N PRO A 171 30.18 2.57 63.51
CA PRO A 171 30.77 1.41 64.17
C PRO A 171 29.89 0.14 64.17
N THR A 172 30.54 -0.96 63.78
CA THR A 172 30.62 -2.29 64.43
C THR A 172 29.36 -3.13 64.69
N GLU A 173 29.47 -4.41 64.26
CA GLU A 173 28.79 -5.65 64.75
C GLU A 173 27.31 -5.82 64.32
N GLU A 174 26.78 -6.94 63.79
CA GLU A 174 27.07 -8.37 63.92
C GLU A 174 26.44 -9.17 62.72
N VAL A 175 27.16 -10.20 62.25
CA VAL A 175 26.71 -11.59 61.98
C VAL A 175 25.63 -11.91 60.90
N GLN A 176 26.06 -12.77 59.95
CA GLN A 176 25.34 -13.59 58.94
C GLN A 176 24.18 -14.47 59.49
N PRO A 177 23.42 -15.29 58.71
CA PRO A 177 23.30 -15.43 57.24
C PRO A 177 21.84 -15.50 56.71
N ASN A 178 21.73 -15.48 55.38
CA ASN A 178 20.59 -15.86 54.54
C ASN A 178 19.99 -17.25 54.88
N PRO A 179 18.70 -17.50 54.60
CA PRO A 179 18.43 -18.57 53.63
C PRO A 179 17.19 -18.39 52.72
N LEU A 180 17.41 -18.71 51.44
CA LEU A 180 16.64 -19.65 50.61
C LEU A 180 15.10 -19.52 50.51
N ALA A 181 14.69 -19.25 49.26
CA ALA A 181 13.90 -20.15 48.40
C ALA A 181 12.39 -19.95 48.19
N VAL A 182 12.00 -20.45 47.00
CA VAL A 182 10.72 -21.04 46.60
C VAL A 182 9.69 -20.12 45.91
N GLY A 183 9.64 -20.27 44.57
CA GLY A 183 8.51 -20.84 43.84
C GLY A 183 7.15 -20.13 43.83
N GLY A 184 6.56 -19.95 42.63
CA GLY A 184 5.15 -19.60 42.51
C GLY A 184 4.69 -19.18 41.11
N VAL A 185 4.43 -20.16 40.23
CA VAL A 185 3.31 -20.13 39.26
C VAL A 185 2.11 -20.68 40.06
N PRO A 186 0.80 -20.32 39.90
CA PRO A 186 0.09 -20.20 38.62
C PRO A 186 -1.10 -19.20 38.59
N ARG A 187 -1.73 -19.02 37.41
CA ARG A 187 -3.13 -19.46 37.13
C ARG A 187 -3.79 -18.72 35.96
N SER A 188 -4.42 -19.55 35.15
CA SER A 188 -5.50 -19.30 34.20
C SER A 188 -6.74 -18.67 34.84
N HIS A 189 -7.54 -17.94 34.05
CA HIS A 189 -9.00 -18.01 34.13
C HIS A 189 -9.66 -17.66 32.78
N SER A 190 -10.47 -18.62 32.34
CA SER A 190 -11.53 -18.57 31.35
C SER A 190 -12.63 -17.57 31.73
N PHE A 191 -13.27 -16.95 30.73
CA PHE A 191 -14.65 -16.47 30.89
C PHE A 191 -15.41 -16.60 29.57
N THR A 192 -16.65 -17.04 29.72
CA THR A 192 -17.57 -17.59 28.74
C THR A 192 -18.66 -16.58 28.34
N ASP A 193 -19.28 -16.87 27.20
CA ASP A 193 -20.72 -16.79 26.93
C ASP A 193 -21.41 -15.43 26.69
N SER A 194 -22.17 -15.34 25.60
CA SER A 194 -23.61 -15.00 25.62
C SER A 194 -24.18 -14.83 24.21
N MET A 195 -25.09 -15.74 23.85
CA MET A 195 -26.14 -15.52 22.85
C MET A 195 -27.10 -14.40 23.29
N THR A 196 -27.69 -13.67 22.33
CA THR A 196 -29.16 -13.58 22.11
C THR A 196 -29.55 -12.39 21.23
N GLY A 197 -30.60 -12.56 20.41
CA GLY A 197 -31.52 -11.46 20.12
C GLY A 197 -31.72 -11.08 18.65
N GLY A 198 -32.22 -11.98 17.82
CA GLY A 198 -32.85 -11.61 16.54
C GLY A 198 -34.31 -11.22 16.74
N ARG A 199 -34.73 -10.08 16.17
CA ARG A 199 -36.14 -9.74 15.91
C ARG A 199 -36.30 -9.31 14.45
N PRO A 200 -37.44 -9.65 13.81
CA PRO A 200 -37.68 -9.35 12.41
C PRO A 200 -38.44 -8.04 12.22
N PHE A 201 -38.24 -7.38 11.08
CA PHE A 201 -39.23 -6.64 10.29
C PHE A 201 -38.73 -6.55 8.85
#